data_AF-A0A835AU59-F1
#
_entry.id   AF-A0A835AU59-F1
#
_cell.length_a   1.000
_cell.length_b   1.000
_cell.length_c   1.000
_cell.angle_alpha   90.00
_cell.angle_beta   90.00
_cell.angle_gamma   90.00
#
_symmetry.space_group_name_H-M   'P 1'
#
loop_
_entity.id
_entity.type
_entity.pdbx_description
1 polymer ?
#
loop_
_entity_poly.entity_id
_entity_poly.type
_entity_poly.pdbx_seq_one_letter_code
_entity_poly.pdbx_strand_id
1 'polypeptide(L)'
;MGDEVPHSLRVLDLYGCTLGPPGAAAAFRRLETLKMVYCITSMEGLQAMLDASPRLERLWLEAIAFTAAEEEDHGRQRRVLLRCPDATASVTVIHCNRTAALDVDAPSTRSLRFSGFLEHFPFGSAAAPVDQLHHAELSFCKESPPHAVFWEETIGRFRRLRVLKLELLDISDAVVGSGEGGTVFPDLLLLELEVSHEADSHGPAVAIANLLRCCPALQEFHLKCKGRGDSNLNA
;
A
#
# COMPACT_ATOMS: atom_id res chain seq x y z
N MET A 1 30.66 16.14 20.02
CA MET A 1 30.62 16.84 18.72
C MET A 1 29.25 16.53 18.16
N GLY A 2 28.32 17.49 18.20
CA GLY A 2 26.92 17.23 17.84
C GLY A 2 26.82 17.04 16.34
N ASP A 3 26.29 15.88 15.92
CA ASP A 3 25.82 15.67 14.55
C ASP A 3 24.60 16.58 14.33
N GLU A 4 24.85 17.85 13.97
CA GLU A 4 23.80 18.70 13.44
C GLU A 4 23.39 18.15 12.08
N VAL A 5 22.23 17.49 12.07
CA VAL A 5 21.54 17.11 10.84
C VAL A 5 21.36 18.37 9.97
N PRO A 6 21.68 18.33 8.67
CA PRO A 6 21.55 19.49 7.81
C PRO A 6 20.11 20.02 7.82
N HIS A 7 19.95 21.26 8.30
CA HIS A 7 18.68 21.97 8.41
C HIS A 7 17.92 22.17 7.08
N SER A 8 18.55 21.82 5.95
CA SER A 8 18.03 21.91 4.59
C SER A 8 17.69 20.56 3.96
N LEU A 9 17.86 19.43 4.67
CA LEU A 9 17.60 18.11 4.10
C LEU A 9 16.11 17.95 3.81
N ARG A 10 15.77 17.72 2.53
CA ARG A 10 14.39 17.51 2.04
C ARG A 10 14.13 16.09 1.58
N VAL A 11 15.17 15.37 1.16
CA VAL A 11 15.08 14.01 0.64
C VAL A 11 16.13 13.17 1.34
N LEU A 12 15.72 12.01 1.85
CA LEU A 12 16.58 11.02 2.46
C LEU A 12 16.28 9.66 1.82
N ASP A 13 17.22 9.21 1.01
CA ASP A 13 17.13 7.93 0.31
C ASP A 13 18.16 6.97 0.91
N LEU A 14 17.68 5.85 1.43
CA LEU A 14 18.47 4.84 2.13
C LEU A 14 18.32 3.51 1.40
N TYR A 15 19.47 2.88 1.14
CA TYR A 15 19.56 1.64 0.37
C TYR A 15 20.47 0.65 1.09
N GLY A 16 19.94 -0.51 1.49
CA GLY A 16 20.74 -1.57 2.12
C GLY A 16 21.29 -1.22 3.51
N CYS A 17 20.79 -0.15 4.14
CA CYS A 17 21.29 0.32 5.44
C CYS A 17 20.63 -0.42 6.62
N THR A 18 21.41 -0.66 7.69
CA THR A 18 20.87 -1.00 9.01
C THR A 18 20.75 0.27 9.84
N LEU A 19 19.54 0.60 10.27
CA LEU A 19 19.22 1.81 11.03
C LEU A 19 18.95 1.45 12.48
N GLY A 20 19.67 2.12 13.37
CA GLY A 20 19.29 2.25 14.77
C GLY A 20 18.30 3.40 14.97
N PRO A 21 17.76 3.58 16.18
CA PRO A 21 16.95 4.75 16.49
C PRO A 21 17.76 6.02 16.23
N PRO A 22 17.15 7.07 15.64
CA PRO A 22 17.81 8.35 15.47
C PRO A 22 18.29 8.85 16.84
N GLY A 23 19.50 9.43 16.89
CA GLY A 23 20.01 10.02 18.12
C GLY A 23 19.04 11.09 18.63
N ALA A 24 18.92 11.26 19.95
CA ALA A 24 17.92 12.12 20.61
C ALA A 24 17.88 13.59 20.15
N ALA A 25 18.88 14.05 19.40
CA ALA A 25 18.98 15.40 18.85
C ALA A 25 18.67 15.51 17.34
N ALA A 26 18.44 14.39 16.64
CA ALA A 26 18.20 14.40 15.19
C ALA A 26 16.78 14.90 14.89
N ALA A 27 16.68 16.09 14.30
CA ALA A 27 15.42 16.67 13.86
C ALA A 27 15.45 16.94 12.35
N PHE A 28 14.67 16.18 11.59
CA PHE A 28 14.55 16.29 10.14
C PHE A 28 13.41 17.25 9.75
N ARG A 29 13.48 18.50 10.25
CA ARG A 29 12.35 19.46 10.19
C ARG A 29 11.88 19.86 8.79
N ARG A 30 12.71 19.64 7.77
CA ARG A 30 12.41 19.96 6.36
C ARG A 30 12.34 18.72 5.47
N LEU A 31 12.44 17.53 6.05
CA LEU A 31 12.39 16.30 5.27
C LEU A 31 10.98 16.10 4.75
N GLU A 32 10.86 16.03 3.44
CA GLU A 32 9.61 15.85 2.70
C GLU A 32 9.53 14.45 2.10
N THR A 33 10.66 13.79 1.86
CA THR A 33 10.71 12.45 1.28
C THR A 33 11.66 11.57 2.06
N LEU A 34 11.13 10.44 2.54
CA LEU A 34 11.89 9.36 3.14
C LEU A 34 11.68 8.13 2.27
N LYS A 35 12.77 7.64 1.67
CA LYS A 35 12.79 6.41 0.90
C LYS A 35 13.75 5.42 1.53
N MET A 36 13.25 4.24 1.81
CA MET A 36 14.03 3.14 2.37
C MET A 36 13.82 1.91 1.50
N VAL A 37 14.93 1.31 1.06
CA VAL A 37 14.92 0.14 0.18
C VAL A 37 15.93 -0.89 0.69
N TYR A 38 15.50 -2.12 0.92
CA TYR A 38 16.33 -3.19 1.48
C TYR A 38 16.99 -2.82 2.82
N CYS A 39 16.35 -1.95 3.60
CA CYS A 39 16.88 -1.53 4.91
C CYS A 39 16.43 -2.47 6.03
N ILE A 40 17.24 -2.53 7.08
CA ILE A 40 16.95 -3.23 8.33
C ILE A 40 16.77 -2.16 9.43
N THR A 41 15.68 -2.18 10.17
CA THR A 41 15.43 -1.22 11.26
C THR A 41 14.56 -1.84 12.35
N SER A 42 14.46 -1.23 13.53
CA SER A 42 13.39 -1.57 14.49
C SER A 42 12.13 -0.75 14.20
N MET A 43 10.98 -1.18 14.74
CA MET A 43 9.72 -0.43 14.70
C MET A 43 9.86 0.95 15.35
N GLU A 44 10.49 0.98 16.52
CA GLU A 44 10.75 2.18 17.30
C GLU A 44 11.67 3.13 16.56
N GLY A 45 12.69 2.59 15.86
CA GLY A 45 13.59 3.37 15.04
C GLY A 45 12.88 4.04 13.87
N LEU A 46 11.99 3.32 13.17
CA LEU A 46 11.21 3.88 12.08
C LEU A 46 10.21 4.93 12.59
N GLN A 47 9.49 4.65 13.68
CA GLN A 47 8.56 5.62 14.27
C GLN A 47 9.29 6.90 14.72
N ALA A 48 10.44 6.77 15.37
CA ALA A 48 11.24 7.92 15.79
C ALA A 48 11.74 8.75 14.60
N MET A 49 12.04 8.13 13.45
CA MET A 49 12.37 8.87 12.22
C MET A 49 11.18 9.66 11.69
N LEU A 50 9.97 9.09 11.74
CA LEU A 50 8.74 9.79 11.35
C LEU A 50 8.43 10.95 12.30
N ASP A 51 8.55 10.74 13.61
CA ASP A 51 8.33 11.75 14.65
C ASP A 51 9.31 12.92 14.51
N ALA A 52 10.55 12.64 14.10
CA ALA A 52 11.57 13.66 13.81
C ALA A 52 11.31 14.44 12.50
N SER A 53 10.34 14.01 11.68
CA SER A 53 10.10 14.49 10.32
C SER A 53 8.67 15.06 10.13
N PRO A 54 8.28 16.13 10.84
CA PRO A 54 6.89 16.62 10.84
C PRO A 54 6.37 17.14 9.48
N ARG A 55 7.25 17.35 8.50
CA ARG A 55 6.92 17.80 7.14
C ARG A 55 7.00 16.70 6.10
N LEU A 56 7.07 15.44 6.53
CA LEU A 56 7.18 14.32 5.60
C LEU A 56 5.92 14.24 4.74
N GLU A 57 6.08 14.41 3.43
CA GLU A 57 4.99 14.33 2.46
C GLU A 57 4.93 12.95 1.79
N ARG A 58 6.09 12.31 1.62
CA ARG A 58 6.25 11.05 0.90
C ARG A 58 7.02 10.04 1.74
N LEU A 59 6.38 8.93 2.04
CA LEU A 59 6.98 7.77 2.68
C LEU A 59 7.07 6.61 1.67
N TRP A 60 8.27 6.07 1.47
CA TRP A 60 8.51 4.91 0.62
C TRP A 60 9.27 3.84 1.40
N LEU A 61 8.64 2.68 1.57
CA LEU A 61 9.17 1.52 2.24
C LEU A 61 9.16 0.35 1.26
N GLU A 62 10.34 -0.18 0.95
CA GLU A 62 10.49 -1.28 0.01
C GLU A 62 11.42 -2.35 0.57
N ALA A 63 10.93 -3.59 0.65
CA ALA A 63 11.67 -4.73 1.14
C ALA A 63 12.37 -4.47 2.49
N ILE A 64 11.66 -3.81 3.41
CA ILE A 64 12.16 -3.50 4.75
C ILE A 64 12.08 -4.74 5.63
N ALA A 65 13.16 -5.03 6.35
CA ALA A 65 13.17 -6.06 7.39
C ALA A 65 13.19 -5.41 8.76
N PHE A 66 12.31 -5.86 9.66
CA PHE A 66 12.34 -5.37 11.03
C PHE A 66 13.14 -6.29 11.93
N THR A 67 14.04 -5.72 12.72
CA THR A 67 14.73 -6.45 13.78
C THR A 67 13.69 -6.88 14.80
N ALA A 68 13.43 -8.17 14.92
CA ALA A 68 12.46 -8.70 15.87
C ALA A 68 12.84 -8.27 17.30
N ALA A 69 12.09 -7.33 17.87
CA ALA A 69 12.03 -7.17 19.30
C ALA A 69 10.97 -8.17 19.80
N GLU A 70 11.48 -9.34 20.22
CA GLU A 70 10.83 -10.32 21.08
C GLU A 70 9.64 -11.09 20.46
N GLU A 71 9.96 -12.31 20.04
CA GLU A 71 9.05 -13.42 19.82
C GLU A 71 8.31 -13.79 21.10
N GLU A 72 7.27 -13.06 21.48
CA GLU A 72 6.29 -13.56 22.47
C GLU A 72 4.88 -13.07 22.12
N ASP A 73 4.23 -13.72 21.15
CA ASP A 73 2.84 -14.19 21.33
C ASP A 73 2.45 -15.18 20.21
N HIS A 74 2.19 -16.42 20.59
CA HIS A 74 1.74 -17.47 19.69
C HIS A 74 0.25 -17.26 19.35
N GLY A 75 -0.06 -16.95 18.08
CA GLY A 75 -1.37 -17.24 17.49
C GLY A 75 -2.17 -16.05 16.95
N ARG A 76 -1.72 -14.80 17.12
CA ARG A 76 -2.26 -13.62 16.43
C ARG A 76 -1.12 -12.74 15.97
N GLN A 77 -0.91 -12.61 14.66
CA GLN A 77 -0.02 -11.59 14.10
C GLN A 77 -0.44 -10.23 14.64
N ARG A 78 0.33 -9.69 15.57
CA ARG A 78 0.09 -8.37 16.16
C ARG A 78 0.40 -7.34 15.08
N ARG A 79 -0.64 -6.68 14.56
CA ARG A 79 -0.44 -5.58 13.62
C ARG A 79 0.22 -4.42 14.34
N VAL A 80 1.28 -3.86 13.77
CA VAL A 80 1.99 -2.72 14.36
C VAL A 80 1.58 -1.45 13.64
N LEU A 81 1.19 -0.42 14.40
CA LEU A 81 0.73 0.85 13.87
C LEU A 81 1.90 1.84 13.72
N LEU A 82 2.15 2.27 12.49
CA LEU A 82 3.10 3.32 12.14
C LEU A 82 2.35 4.64 11.96
N ARG A 83 2.59 5.60 12.85
CA ARG A 83 1.95 6.92 12.81
C ARG A 83 2.75 7.84 11.91
N CYS A 84 2.16 8.19 10.79
CA CYS A 84 2.74 9.14 9.86
C CYS A 84 2.36 10.58 10.28
N PRO A 85 3.23 11.56 10.02
CA PRO A 85 2.90 12.97 10.18
C PRO A 85 1.68 13.36 9.34
N ASP A 86 0.90 14.34 9.80
CA ASP A 86 -0.28 14.86 9.09
C ASP A 86 0.02 15.36 7.67
N ALA A 87 1.27 15.73 7.38
CA ALA A 87 1.70 16.16 6.05
C ALA A 87 1.80 14.99 5.04
N THR A 88 1.77 13.74 5.49
CA THR A 88 2.02 12.56 4.67
C THR A 88 0.88 12.37 3.66
N ALA A 89 1.14 12.73 2.41
CA ALA A 89 0.18 12.70 1.33
C ALA A 89 0.36 11.47 0.42
N SER A 90 1.56 10.86 0.43
CA SER A 90 1.87 9.69 -0.39
C SER A 90 2.56 8.61 0.44
N VAL A 91 2.02 7.40 0.37
CA VAL A 91 2.55 6.22 1.04
C VAL A 91 2.83 5.13 0.01
N THR A 92 4.04 4.59 0.02
CA THR A 92 4.44 3.44 -0.80
C THR A 92 4.97 2.34 0.10
N VAL A 93 4.39 1.15 0.02
CA VAL A 93 4.78 -0.04 0.77
C VAL A 93 4.89 -1.21 -0.20
N ILE A 94 6.11 -1.70 -0.42
CA ILE A 94 6.41 -2.73 -1.42
C ILE A 94 7.20 -3.87 -0.76
N HIS A 95 6.75 -5.11 -0.96
CA HIS A 95 7.45 -6.32 -0.53
C HIS A 95 7.87 -6.35 0.96
N CYS A 96 7.10 -5.73 1.84
CA CYS A 96 7.27 -5.83 3.30
C CYS A 96 6.63 -7.13 3.82
N ASN A 97 7.09 -8.27 3.32
CA ASN A 97 6.47 -9.59 3.53
C ASN A 97 7.11 -10.43 4.65
N ARG A 98 8.26 -10.01 5.18
CA ARG A 98 8.94 -10.70 6.30
C ARG A 98 8.68 -10.02 7.64
N THR A 99 7.68 -9.15 7.69
CA THR A 99 7.42 -8.24 8.79
C THR A 99 6.06 -8.56 9.37
N ALA A 100 5.88 -8.38 10.69
CA ALA A 100 4.55 -8.32 11.27
C ALA A 100 3.68 -7.35 10.43
N ALA A 101 2.40 -7.68 10.24
CA ALA A 101 1.49 -6.87 9.44
C ALA A 101 1.54 -5.39 9.89
N LEU A 102 1.93 -4.49 9.00
CA LEU A 102 2.07 -3.07 9.28
C LEU A 102 0.71 -2.40 9.05
N ASP A 103 0.23 -1.62 10.00
CA ASP A 103 -0.81 -0.62 9.79
C ASP A 103 -0.17 0.76 9.71
N VAL A 104 -0.63 1.59 8.79
CA VAL A 104 -0.13 2.95 8.58
C VAL A 104 -1.26 3.93 8.90
N ASP A 105 -1.07 4.72 9.95
CA ASP A 105 -1.95 5.83 10.30
C ASP A 105 -1.47 7.10 9.59
N ALA A 106 -2.07 7.39 8.43
CA ALA A 106 -1.72 8.52 7.59
C ALA A 106 -2.99 9.19 7.05
N PRO A 107 -3.71 9.98 7.88
CA PRO A 107 -5.06 10.47 7.58
C PRO A 107 -5.15 11.39 6.36
N SER A 108 -4.04 12.08 6.03
CA SER A 108 -3.96 12.98 4.87
C SER A 108 -3.53 12.28 3.57
N THR A 109 -3.40 10.95 3.57
CA THR A 109 -2.93 10.21 2.40
C THR A 109 -3.89 10.39 1.21
N ARG A 110 -3.33 10.83 0.09
CA ARG A 110 -4.01 11.01 -1.20
C ARG A 110 -3.57 10.00 -2.23
N SER A 111 -2.39 9.42 -2.06
CA SER A 111 -1.79 8.44 -2.97
C SER A 111 -1.24 7.25 -2.19
N LEU A 112 -1.67 6.05 -2.57
CA LEU A 112 -1.19 4.79 -2.03
C LEU A 112 -0.63 3.92 -3.14
N ARG A 113 0.57 3.38 -2.92
CA ARG A 113 1.10 2.28 -3.71
C ARG A 113 1.42 1.10 -2.79
N PHE A 114 0.83 -0.05 -3.07
CA PHE A 114 1.02 -1.26 -2.29
C PHE A 114 1.38 -2.44 -3.18
N SER A 115 2.40 -3.20 -2.80
CA SER A 115 2.73 -4.49 -3.40
C SER A 115 3.08 -5.51 -2.32
N GLY A 116 2.30 -6.57 -2.16
CA GLY A 116 2.54 -7.57 -1.11
C GLY A 116 1.38 -8.54 -0.85
N PHE A 117 1.42 -9.19 0.31
CA PHE A 117 0.35 -10.09 0.74
C PHE A 117 -0.86 -9.30 1.25
N LEU A 118 -2.07 -9.79 0.95
CA LEU A 118 -3.33 -9.15 1.34
C LEU A 118 -3.42 -8.88 2.85
N GLU A 119 -2.97 -9.84 3.66
CA GLU A 119 -2.92 -9.75 5.13
C GLU A 119 -2.02 -8.62 5.65
N HIS A 120 -1.10 -8.10 4.84
CA HIS A 120 -0.21 -7.00 5.18
C HIS A 120 -0.64 -5.66 4.59
N PHE A 121 -1.84 -5.56 4.03
CA PHE A 121 -2.34 -4.31 3.48
C PHE A 121 -2.36 -3.20 4.57
N PRO A 122 -1.77 -2.01 4.34
CA PRO A 122 -1.40 -1.08 5.41
C PRO A 122 -2.55 -0.25 5.99
N PHE A 123 -3.76 -0.29 5.42
CA PHE A 123 -4.90 0.48 5.93
C PHE A 123 -5.99 -0.45 6.47
N GLY A 124 -5.61 -1.30 7.43
CA GLY A 124 -6.54 -2.16 8.15
C GLY A 124 -7.42 -1.40 9.15
N SER A 125 -8.25 -2.14 9.88
CA SER A 125 -9.23 -1.59 10.84
C SER A 125 -8.63 -0.68 11.94
N ALA A 126 -7.33 -0.84 12.25
CA ALA A 126 -6.66 -0.07 13.30
C ALA A 126 -6.15 1.32 12.84
N ALA A 127 -6.11 1.59 11.54
CA ALA A 127 -5.72 2.90 11.00
C ALA A 127 -6.91 3.87 10.98
N ALA A 128 -6.65 5.18 11.12
CA ALA A 128 -7.69 6.18 10.96
C ALA A 128 -8.32 6.09 9.56
N PRO A 129 -9.63 6.38 9.41
CA PRO A 129 -10.27 6.39 8.10
C PRO A 129 -9.56 7.35 7.14
N VAL A 130 -9.12 6.83 5.99
CA VAL A 130 -8.49 7.64 4.93
C VAL A 130 -9.56 8.06 3.94
N ASP A 131 -10.28 9.13 4.25
CA ASP A 131 -11.36 9.63 3.41
C ASP A 131 -10.84 10.40 2.17
N GLN A 132 -9.54 10.73 2.14
CA GLN A 132 -8.93 11.60 1.12
C GLN A 132 -8.15 10.83 0.05
N LEU A 133 -8.18 9.49 0.07
CA LEU A 133 -7.43 8.69 -0.89
C LEU A 133 -8.00 8.89 -2.30
N HIS A 134 -7.19 9.43 -3.20
CA HIS A 134 -7.57 9.71 -4.59
C HIS A 134 -6.92 8.75 -5.59
N HIS A 135 -5.73 8.25 -5.26
CA HIS A 135 -4.96 7.36 -6.13
C HIS A 135 -4.55 6.12 -5.34
N ALA A 136 -4.83 4.94 -5.90
CA ALA A 136 -4.39 3.68 -5.35
C ALA A 136 -3.82 2.79 -6.46
N GLU A 137 -2.61 2.29 -6.25
CA GLU A 137 -1.99 1.25 -7.08
C GLU A 137 -1.71 0.04 -6.19
N LEU A 138 -2.38 -1.08 -6.45
CA LEU A 138 -2.34 -2.27 -5.62
C LEU A 138 -1.90 -3.48 -6.45
N SER A 139 -0.91 -4.20 -5.95
CA SER A 139 -0.46 -5.48 -6.49
C SER A 139 -0.43 -6.50 -5.36
N PHE A 140 -1.07 -7.65 -5.57
CA PHE A 140 -1.16 -8.70 -4.54
C PHE A 140 -0.38 -9.94 -4.94
N CYS A 141 0.31 -10.55 -3.97
CA CYS A 141 0.98 -11.83 -4.16
C CYS A 141 -0.03 -12.89 -4.60
N LYS A 142 0.39 -13.75 -5.56
CA LYS A 142 -0.45 -14.79 -6.16
C LYS A 142 -1.04 -15.79 -5.15
N GLU A 143 -0.39 -15.95 -4.01
CA GLU A 143 -0.78 -16.90 -2.96
C GLU A 143 -1.94 -16.38 -2.09
N SER A 144 -2.34 -15.11 -2.23
CA SER A 144 -3.40 -14.48 -1.44
C SER A 144 -4.25 -13.54 -2.30
N PRO A 145 -5.12 -14.08 -3.17
CA PRO A 145 -6.01 -13.25 -3.98
C PRO A 145 -6.99 -12.48 -3.10
N PRO A 146 -7.35 -11.23 -3.47
CA PRO A 146 -8.30 -10.44 -2.70
C PRO A 146 -9.69 -11.10 -2.71
N HIS A 147 -10.17 -11.53 -1.54
CA HIS A 147 -11.52 -12.06 -1.39
C HIS A 147 -12.58 -10.93 -1.35
N ALA A 148 -13.85 -11.25 -1.63
CA ALA A 148 -14.95 -10.28 -1.65
C ALA A 148 -15.00 -9.35 -0.41
N VAL A 149 -14.71 -9.89 0.77
CA VAL A 149 -14.65 -9.14 2.04
C VAL A 149 -13.62 -8.02 2.00
N PHE A 150 -12.47 -8.22 1.34
CA PHE A 150 -11.46 -7.17 1.21
C PHE A 150 -11.96 -5.99 0.35
N TRP A 151 -12.66 -6.28 -0.74
CA TRP A 151 -13.26 -5.24 -1.59
C TRP A 151 -14.37 -4.45 -0.87
N GLU A 152 -15.14 -5.11 -0.04
CA GLU A 152 -16.26 -4.51 0.70
C GLU A 152 -15.78 -3.74 1.93
N GLU A 153 -14.97 -4.37 2.79
CA GLU A 153 -14.58 -3.82 4.08
C GLU A 153 -13.35 -2.93 4.02
N THR A 154 -12.46 -3.12 3.04
CA THR A 154 -11.20 -2.38 2.96
C THR A 154 -11.23 -1.37 1.83
N ILE A 155 -11.25 -1.84 0.58
CA ILE A 155 -11.19 -0.93 -0.58
C ILE A 155 -12.45 -0.08 -0.69
N GLY A 156 -13.62 -0.62 -0.36
CA GLY A 156 -14.89 0.09 -0.44
C GLY A 156 -15.05 1.26 0.52
N ARG A 157 -14.10 1.44 1.45
CA ARG A 157 -14.02 2.64 2.31
C ARG A 157 -13.50 3.86 1.54
N PHE A 158 -12.75 3.67 0.46
CA PHE A 158 -12.14 4.76 -0.30
C PHE A 158 -13.12 5.36 -1.32
N ARG A 159 -14.15 6.07 -0.84
CA ARG A 159 -15.23 6.62 -1.68
C ARG A 159 -14.78 7.74 -2.62
N ARG A 160 -13.68 8.45 -2.29
CA ARG A 160 -13.11 9.56 -3.08
C ARG A 160 -12.01 9.14 -4.05
N LEU A 161 -11.87 7.83 -4.26
CA LEU A 161 -10.87 7.27 -5.14
C LEU A 161 -11.20 7.69 -6.58
N ARG A 162 -10.23 8.31 -7.26
CA ARG A 162 -10.34 8.78 -8.64
C ARG A 162 -9.55 7.91 -9.61
N VAL A 163 -8.47 7.32 -9.14
CA VAL A 163 -7.60 6.44 -9.91
C VAL A 163 -7.35 5.16 -9.13
N LEU A 164 -7.67 4.03 -9.75
CA LEU A 164 -7.43 2.70 -9.20
C LEU A 164 -6.67 1.85 -10.22
N LYS A 165 -5.47 1.41 -9.84
CA LYS A 165 -4.67 0.46 -10.60
C LYS A 165 -4.55 -0.82 -9.80
N LEU A 166 -4.85 -1.95 -10.43
CA LEU A 166 -4.90 -3.25 -9.78
C LEU A 166 -4.16 -4.29 -10.62
N GLU A 167 -3.21 -4.98 -10.00
CA GLU A 167 -2.66 -6.21 -10.54
C GLU A 167 -3.36 -7.40 -9.88
N LEU A 168 -4.08 -8.17 -10.68
CA LEU A 168 -4.87 -9.33 -10.25
C LEU A 168 -4.35 -10.61 -10.91
N LEU A 169 -4.61 -11.73 -10.24
CA LEU A 169 -4.39 -13.03 -10.83
C LEU A 169 -5.45 -13.32 -11.89
N ASP A 170 -6.71 -13.21 -11.49
CA ASP A 170 -7.87 -13.41 -12.34
C ASP A 170 -8.81 -12.22 -12.21
N ILE A 171 -9.49 -11.85 -13.28
CA ILE A 171 -10.47 -10.77 -13.27
C ILE A 171 -11.70 -11.09 -12.42
N SER A 172 -11.99 -12.37 -12.20
CA SER A 172 -13.02 -12.80 -11.26
C SER A 172 -12.70 -12.41 -9.82
N ASP A 173 -11.43 -12.17 -9.47
CA ASP A 173 -11.02 -11.66 -8.16
C ASP A 173 -11.42 -10.19 -7.97
N ALA A 174 -11.74 -9.45 -9.05
CA ALA A 174 -12.23 -8.08 -8.98
C ALA A 174 -13.72 -7.98 -8.64
N VAL A 175 -14.45 -9.12 -8.60
CA VAL A 175 -15.90 -9.11 -8.50
C VAL A 175 -16.34 -8.70 -7.11
N VAL A 176 -16.70 -7.43 -7.00
CA VAL A 176 -17.48 -6.86 -5.91
C VAL A 176 -18.84 -7.56 -5.87
N GLY A 177 -19.28 -8.00 -4.69
CA GLY A 177 -20.53 -8.73 -4.51
C GLY A 177 -21.70 -8.07 -5.25
N SER A 178 -22.36 -8.85 -6.11
CA SER A 178 -23.49 -8.41 -6.96
C SER A 178 -24.78 -8.09 -6.17
N GLY A 179 -24.71 -7.94 -4.85
CA GLY A 179 -25.86 -7.71 -3.98
C GLY A 179 -26.30 -6.23 -3.87
N GLU A 180 -27.49 -6.03 -3.29
CA GLU A 180 -28.01 -4.73 -2.85
C GLU A 180 -27.17 -4.20 -1.68
N GLY A 181 -25.98 -3.67 -1.97
CA GLY A 181 -25.01 -3.23 -0.97
C GLY A 181 -23.55 -3.27 -1.40
N GLY A 182 -23.27 -3.68 -2.64
CA GLY A 182 -21.90 -3.76 -3.15
C GLY A 182 -21.13 -2.44 -3.07
N THR A 183 -19.81 -2.55 -2.98
CA THR A 183 -18.90 -1.40 -3.04
C THR A 183 -19.14 -0.58 -4.31
N VAL A 184 -19.26 0.74 -4.13
CA VAL A 184 -19.39 1.71 -5.23
C VAL A 184 -18.26 2.72 -5.10
N PHE A 185 -17.59 3.00 -6.22
CA PHE A 185 -16.58 4.05 -6.35
C PHE A 185 -17.19 5.21 -7.15
N PRO A 186 -17.93 6.12 -6.48
CA PRO A 186 -18.72 7.13 -7.17
C PRO A 186 -17.87 8.12 -7.96
N ASP A 187 -16.65 8.40 -7.50
CA ASP A 187 -15.75 9.41 -8.07
C ASP A 187 -14.63 8.80 -8.94
N LEU A 188 -14.66 7.49 -9.19
CA LEU A 188 -13.60 6.81 -9.93
C LEU A 188 -13.64 7.21 -11.40
N LEU A 189 -12.54 7.79 -11.89
CA LEU A 189 -12.40 8.28 -13.25
C LEU A 189 -11.56 7.33 -14.11
N LEU A 190 -10.53 6.71 -13.51
CA LEU A 190 -9.63 5.80 -14.18
C LEU A 190 -9.54 4.47 -13.43
N LEU A 191 -9.77 3.38 -14.15
CA LEU A 191 -9.57 2.02 -13.67
C LEU A 191 -8.62 1.27 -14.60
N GLU A 192 -7.47 0.88 -14.07
CA GLU A 192 -6.48 0.07 -14.77
C GLU A 192 -6.39 -1.31 -14.11
N LEU A 193 -6.67 -2.36 -14.87
CA LEU A 193 -6.55 -3.74 -14.45
C LEU A 193 -5.44 -4.41 -15.24
N GLU A 194 -4.55 -5.07 -14.53
CA GLU A 194 -3.55 -5.95 -15.10
C GLU A 194 -3.78 -7.37 -14.59
N VAL A 195 -4.08 -8.30 -15.51
CA VAL A 195 -4.50 -9.66 -15.17
C VAL A 195 -3.46 -10.65 -15.67
N SER A 196 -3.02 -11.55 -14.79
CA SER A 196 -1.96 -12.53 -15.08
C SER A 196 -2.44 -13.86 -15.68
N HIS A 197 -3.70 -14.21 -15.48
CA HIS A 197 -4.31 -15.42 -16.01
C HIS A 197 -5.70 -15.08 -16.58
N GLU A 198 -5.93 -15.41 -17.85
CA GLU A 198 -7.24 -15.26 -18.46
C GLU A 198 -7.99 -16.58 -18.30
N ALA A 199 -9.08 -16.60 -17.52
CA ALA A 199 -9.94 -17.77 -17.48
C ALA A 199 -10.65 -17.95 -18.84
N ASP A 200 -10.53 -19.14 -19.45
CA ASP A 200 -11.07 -19.55 -20.76
C ASP A 200 -12.62 -19.62 -20.82
N SER A 201 -13.36 -18.73 -20.16
CA SER A 201 -14.83 -18.80 -20.07
C SER A 201 -15.50 -17.42 -20.15
N HIS A 202 -16.84 -17.38 -20.17
CA HIS A 202 -17.64 -16.15 -20.21
C HIS A 202 -17.58 -15.31 -18.91
N GLY A 203 -16.81 -15.76 -17.89
CA GLY A 203 -16.65 -15.10 -16.59
C GLY A 203 -16.07 -13.67 -16.62
N PRO A 204 -15.06 -13.36 -17.46
CA PRO A 204 -14.47 -12.02 -17.56
C PRO A 204 -15.47 -10.94 -17.96
N ALA A 205 -16.36 -11.24 -18.92
CA ALA A 205 -17.34 -10.27 -19.39
C ALA A 205 -18.34 -9.87 -18.29
N VAL A 206 -18.79 -10.84 -17.49
CA VAL A 206 -19.68 -10.59 -16.34
C VAL A 206 -18.94 -9.84 -15.24
N ALA A 207 -17.69 -10.21 -14.95
CA ALA A 207 -16.87 -9.53 -13.95
C ALA A 207 -16.64 -8.06 -14.31
N ILE A 208 -16.28 -7.79 -15.57
CA ILE A 208 -16.14 -6.42 -16.09
C ILE A 208 -17.46 -5.66 -15.97
N ALA A 209 -18.58 -6.24 -16.42
CA ALA A 209 -19.88 -5.58 -16.34
C ALA A 209 -20.26 -5.21 -14.89
N ASN A 210 -20.01 -6.11 -13.94
CA ASN A 210 -20.24 -5.85 -12.52
C ASN A 210 -19.35 -4.72 -11.98
N LEU A 211 -18.07 -4.72 -12.37
CA LEU A 211 -17.10 -3.71 -11.94
C LEU A 211 -17.42 -2.32 -12.51
N LEU A 212 -17.79 -2.23 -13.79
CA LEU A 212 -18.20 -0.99 -14.43
C LEU A 212 -19.47 -0.42 -13.79
N ARG A 213 -20.42 -1.28 -13.39
CA ARG A 213 -21.62 -0.86 -12.65
C ARG A 213 -21.28 -0.21 -11.30
N CYS A 214 -20.18 -0.62 -10.67
CA CYS A 214 -19.69 -0.02 -9.43
C CYS A 214 -19.00 1.35 -9.61
N CYS A 215 -18.76 1.80 -10.85
CA CYS A 215 -17.96 2.99 -11.15
C CYS A 215 -18.74 3.96 -12.06
N PRO A 216 -19.77 4.67 -11.56
CA PRO A 216 -20.67 5.47 -12.39
C PRO A 216 -20.02 6.69 -13.07
N ALA A 217 -18.92 7.21 -12.53
CA ALA A 217 -18.18 8.35 -13.10
C ALA A 217 -16.99 7.93 -13.98
N LEU A 218 -16.84 6.64 -14.27
CA LEU A 218 -15.67 6.12 -14.98
C LEU A 218 -15.54 6.72 -16.38
N GLN A 219 -14.37 7.28 -16.67
CA GLN A 219 -14.03 7.87 -17.96
C GLN A 219 -13.08 6.98 -18.75
N GLU A 220 -12.13 6.33 -18.05
CA GLU A 220 -11.08 5.52 -18.65
C GLU A 220 -11.02 4.13 -18.01
N PHE A 221 -11.09 3.10 -18.85
CA PHE A 221 -10.91 1.71 -18.45
C PHE A 221 -9.80 1.08 -19.29
N HIS A 222 -8.78 0.57 -18.61
CA HIS A 222 -7.66 -0.12 -19.23
C HIS A 222 -7.58 -1.54 -18.69
N LEU A 223 -7.65 -2.53 -19.58
CA LEU A 223 -7.40 -3.93 -19.25
C LEU A 223 -6.14 -4.39 -19.97
N LYS A 224 -5.17 -4.86 -19.21
CA LYS A 224 -3.91 -5.44 -19.68
C LYS A 224 -3.90 -6.92 -19.31
N CYS A 225 -3.94 -7.79 -20.30
CA CYS A 225 -3.78 -9.22 -20.09
C CYS A 225 -2.30 -9.58 -20.28
N LYS A 226 -1.64 -10.04 -19.21
CA LYS A 226 -0.32 -10.67 -19.33
C LYS A 226 -0.53 -12.05 -19.92
N GLY A 227 -0.27 -12.19 -21.21
CA GLY A 227 -0.27 -13.49 -21.87
C GLY A 227 0.66 -14.46 -21.14
N ARG A 228 0.26 -15.74 -21.06
CA ARG A 228 1.09 -16.84 -20.58
C ARG A 228 2.28 -17.04 -21.54
N GLY A 229 3.28 -16.17 -21.49
CA GLY A 229 4.22 -16.07 -22.61
C GLY A 229 5.55 -15.36 -22.40
N ASP A 230 5.91 -14.88 -21.19
CA ASP A 230 7.26 -14.34 -20.94
C ASP A 230 7.91 -14.90 -19.67
N SER A 231 7.72 -16.19 -19.41
CA SER A 231 8.70 -16.98 -18.65
C SER A 231 9.44 -17.87 -19.62
N ASN A 232 10.53 -17.35 -20.21
CA ASN A 232 11.85 -18.01 -20.29
C ASN A 232 12.75 -17.39 -21.37
N LEU A 233 14.02 -17.21 -20.99
CA LEU A 233 15.27 -16.87 -21.73
C LEU A 233 15.81 -15.48 -21.29
N ASN A 234 16.80 -15.36 -20.41
CA ASN A 234 18.06 -16.10 -20.38
C ASN A 234 18.63 -16.28 -18.98
N ALA A 235 19.26 -17.45 -18.83
CA ALA A 235 20.26 -17.79 -17.82
C ALA A 235 21.51 -16.89 -17.89
#